data_AF-A0A0F9QY72-F1
#
_entry.id   AF-A0A0F9QY72-F1
#
_cell.length_a   1.000
_cell.length_b   1.000
_cell.length_c   1.000
_cell.angle_alpha   90.00
_cell.angle_beta   90.00
_cell.angle_gamma   90.00
#
_symmetry.space_group_name_H-M   'P 1'
#
loop_
_entity.id
_entity.type
_entity.pdbx_description
1 polymer ?
#
loop_
_entity_poly.entity_id
_entity_poly.type
_entity_poly.pdbx_seq_one_letter_code
_entity_poly.pdbx_strand_id
1 'polypeptide(L)'
;MPVGPVGPNNVGVDFNHWQRVSSFNNTSYKSEANVAFRLKGNPKDIILTLEGSVTVFYSFNGNTDHGELITTTDRSQMIFHRRPATRMWFRVASGSGTVTVEAWASQ
;
A
#
# COMPACT_ATOMS: atom_id res chain seq x y z
N MET A 1 20.94 -22.92 5.81
CA MET A 1 20.43 -21.95 4.81
C MET A 1 20.96 -20.58 5.17
N PRO A 2 21.35 -19.72 4.22
CA PRO A 2 21.74 -18.36 4.53
C PRO A 2 20.55 -17.64 5.16
N VAL A 3 20.76 -17.05 6.34
CA VAL A 3 19.78 -16.15 6.94
C VAL A 3 19.76 -14.90 6.08
N GLY A 4 18.60 -14.54 5.53
CA GLY A 4 18.46 -13.30 4.77
C GLY A 4 18.91 -12.10 5.61
N PRO A 5 19.29 -10.96 4.98
CA PRO A 5 19.70 -9.78 5.73
C PRO A 5 18.62 -9.40 6.73
N VAL A 6 18.96 -9.45 8.02
CA VAL A 6 18.11 -8.97 9.11
C VAL A 6 18.38 -7.48 9.24
N GLY A 7 17.40 -6.65 8.91
CA GLY A 7 17.50 -5.20 9.10
C GLY A 7 17.81 -4.85 10.56
N PRO A 8 18.43 -3.69 10.84
CA PRO A 8 18.71 -3.27 12.21
C PRO A 8 17.40 -3.26 13.01
N ASN A 9 17.43 -3.89 14.19
CA ASN A 9 16.32 -3.83 15.13
C ASN A 9 16.35 -2.44 15.77
N ASN A 10 15.72 -1.47 15.12
CA ASN A 10 15.72 -0.09 15.59
C ASN A 10 14.99 -0.03 16.94
N VAL A 11 15.71 0.38 17.98
CA VAL A 11 15.12 0.68 19.28
C VAL A 11 14.49 2.07 19.15
N GLY A 12 13.24 2.11 18.69
CA GLY A 12 12.57 3.36 18.36
C GLY A 12 11.11 3.18 18.00
N VAL A 13 10.44 4.30 17.80
CA VAL A 13 9.09 4.34 17.26
C VAL A 13 9.20 4.48 15.75
N ASP A 14 8.49 3.62 15.02
CA ASP A 14 8.40 3.72 13.57
C ASP A 14 7.43 4.83 13.14
N PHE A 15 7.98 5.86 12.52
CA PHE A 15 7.25 6.90 11.81
C PHE A 15 7.19 6.63 10.30
N ASN A 16 7.64 5.45 9.86
CA ASN A 16 7.56 5.01 8.49
C ASN A 16 7.02 3.58 8.39
N HIS A 17 6.36 3.29 7.27
CA HIS A 17 5.80 1.99 6.98
C HIS A 17 6.10 1.66 5.53
N TRP A 18 6.57 0.44 5.30
CA TRP A 18 6.76 -0.11 3.97
C TRP A 18 6.11 -1.50 3.91
N GLN A 19 5.31 -1.74 2.88
CA GLN A 19 4.74 -3.06 2.62
C GLN A 19 4.56 -3.27 1.11
N ARG A 20 5.02 -4.42 0.62
CA ARG A 20 4.69 -4.90 -0.72
C ARG A 20 3.49 -5.85 -0.65
N VAL A 21 2.37 -5.47 -1.28
CA VAL A 21 1.19 -6.31 -1.46
C VAL A 21 1.29 -6.97 -2.82
N SER A 22 1.76 -8.21 -2.87
CA SER A 22 1.99 -8.95 -4.10
C SER A 22 0.84 -9.87 -4.48
N SER A 23 0.71 -10.10 -5.79
CA SER A 23 -0.11 -11.15 -6.39
C SER A 23 -1.57 -11.18 -5.93
N PHE A 24 -2.18 -10.04 -5.62
CA PHE A 24 -3.60 -9.99 -5.27
C PHE A 24 -4.45 -9.94 -6.55
N ASN A 25 -5.49 -10.75 -6.61
CA ASN A 25 -6.33 -10.96 -7.79
C ASN A 25 -7.83 -10.77 -7.51
N ASN A 26 -8.17 -10.18 -6.37
CA ASN A 26 -9.57 -9.97 -5.99
C ASN A 26 -10.16 -8.86 -6.84
N THR A 27 -11.32 -9.12 -7.46
CA THR A 27 -12.10 -8.12 -8.18
C THR A 27 -13.04 -7.33 -7.28
N SER A 28 -13.14 -7.72 -6.00
CA SER A 28 -13.86 -7.06 -4.92
C SER A 28 -12.94 -6.84 -3.71
N TYR A 29 -13.26 -5.86 -2.87
CA TYR A 29 -12.52 -5.66 -1.62
C TYR A 29 -12.74 -6.82 -0.65
N LYS A 30 -11.66 -7.24 0.02
CA LYS A 30 -11.71 -8.20 1.11
C LYS A 30 -12.29 -7.58 2.38
N SER A 31 -12.83 -8.40 3.27
CA SER A 31 -13.23 -7.98 4.62
C SER A 31 -12.04 -7.39 5.39
N GLU A 32 -10.86 -7.99 5.23
CA GLU A 32 -9.61 -7.52 5.81
C GLU A 32 -8.86 -6.56 4.86
N ALA A 33 -8.24 -5.54 5.45
CA ALA A 33 -7.40 -4.61 4.71
C ALA A 33 -6.15 -5.30 4.16
N ASN A 34 -5.73 -4.93 2.96
CA ASN A 34 -4.46 -5.36 2.40
C ASN A 34 -3.27 -4.75 3.17
N VAL A 35 -3.44 -3.53 3.69
CA VAL A 35 -2.43 -2.80 4.45
C VAL A 35 -3.07 -2.24 5.72
N ALA A 36 -2.36 -2.37 6.84
CA ALA A 36 -2.66 -1.70 8.09
C ALA A 36 -1.42 -0.92 8.53
N PHE A 37 -1.52 0.41 8.52
CA PHE A 37 -0.41 1.28 8.90
C PHE A 37 -0.19 1.21 10.40
N ARG A 38 0.97 0.67 10.80
CA ARG A 38 1.40 0.59 12.20
C ARG A 38 2.42 1.69 12.48
N LEU A 39 1.96 2.93 12.40
CA LEU A 39 2.75 4.14 12.65
C LEU A 39 2.34 4.76 13.99
N LYS A 40 3.27 5.43 14.67
CA LYS A 40 2.88 6.35 15.76
C LYS A 40 2.36 7.64 15.16
N GLY A 41 1.03 7.75 15.12
CA GLY A 41 0.31 8.87 14.49
C GLY A 41 -0.34 8.47 13.17
N ASN A 42 -1.08 9.40 12.58
CA ASN A 42 -1.68 9.21 11.26
C ASN A 42 -0.62 9.39 10.17
N PRO A 43 -0.66 8.62 9.07
CA PRO A 43 0.16 8.93 7.90
C PRO A 43 -0.04 10.38 7.46
N LYS A 44 1.07 11.08 7.30
CA LYS A 44 1.10 12.38 6.64
C LYS A 44 1.17 12.19 5.14
N ASP A 45 2.04 11.32 4.65
CA ASP A 45 2.16 11.02 3.23
C ASP A 45 2.03 9.51 3.01
N ILE A 46 1.27 9.11 2.00
CA ILE A 46 1.15 7.71 1.54
C ILE A 46 1.54 7.67 0.07
N ILE A 47 2.54 6.87 -0.26
CA ILE A 47 3.04 6.67 -1.61
C ILE A 47 2.66 5.24 -2.02
N LEU A 48 1.94 5.14 -3.13
CA LEU A 48 1.62 3.87 -3.76
C LEU A 48 2.44 3.76 -5.04
N THR A 49 3.11 2.62 -5.20
CA THR A 49 3.79 2.26 -6.44
C THR A 49 3.12 1.00 -7.00
N LEU A 50 2.53 1.11 -8.18
CA LEU A 50 2.01 -0.03 -8.92
C LEU A 50 3.13 -0.63 -9.78
N GLU A 51 3.18 -1.96 -9.81
CA GLU A 51 4.12 -2.72 -10.62
C GLU A 51 3.36 -3.59 -11.62
N GLY A 52 3.72 -3.47 -12.91
CA GLY A 52 3.12 -4.20 -14.02
C GLY A 52 1.85 -3.56 -14.59
N SER A 53 1.49 -3.94 -15.81
CA SER A 53 0.37 -3.36 -16.57
C SER A 53 -0.98 -3.93 -16.14
N VAL A 54 -1.59 -3.31 -15.12
CA VAL A 54 -2.92 -3.64 -14.60
C VAL A 54 -3.60 -2.39 -14.05
N THR A 55 -4.92 -2.42 -13.92
CA THR A 55 -5.68 -1.40 -13.19
C THR A 55 -5.96 -1.90 -11.76
N VAL A 56 -5.50 -1.14 -10.77
CA VAL A 56 -5.77 -1.39 -9.34
C VAL A 56 -6.65 -0.28 -8.80
N PHE A 57 -7.80 -0.64 -8.23
CA PHE A 57 -8.61 0.29 -7.45
C PHE A 57 -8.19 0.24 -5.99
N TYR A 58 -8.12 1.41 -5.36
CA TYR A 58 -7.80 1.53 -3.95
C TYR A 58 -8.97 2.09 -3.15
N SER A 59 -9.03 1.68 -1.89
CA SER A 59 -10.02 2.16 -0.93
C SER A 59 -9.41 2.39 0.44
N PHE A 60 -9.93 3.41 1.13
CA PHE A 60 -9.58 3.72 2.51
C PHE A 60 -10.62 3.23 3.53
N ASN A 61 -11.72 2.65 3.07
CA ASN A 61 -12.80 2.12 3.93
C ASN A 61 -13.22 0.68 3.57
N GLY A 62 -12.69 0.11 2.49
CA GLY A 62 -12.95 -1.26 2.04
C GLY A 62 -14.30 -1.48 1.36
N ASN A 63 -15.09 -0.43 1.10
CA ASN A 63 -16.41 -0.57 0.48
C ASN A 63 -16.67 0.40 -0.68
N THR A 64 -15.88 1.45 -0.84
CA THR A 64 -15.97 2.37 -1.99
C THR A 64 -14.63 2.53 -2.67
N ASP A 65 -14.65 2.57 -4.01
CA ASP A 65 -13.48 2.95 -4.80
C ASP A 65 -13.21 4.43 -4.56
N HIS A 66 -12.01 4.75 -4.08
CA HIS A 66 -11.57 6.15 -3.91
C HIS A 66 -10.76 6.66 -5.10
N GLY A 67 -10.37 5.74 -5.99
CA GLY A 67 -9.67 6.01 -7.22
C GLY A 67 -8.98 4.76 -7.74
N GLU A 68 -8.16 4.97 -8.75
CA GLU A 68 -7.45 3.91 -9.46
C GLU A 68 -5.98 4.27 -9.67
N LEU A 69 -5.13 3.26 -9.57
CA LEU A 69 -3.77 3.27 -10.10
C LEU A 69 -3.81 2.54 -11.42
N ILE A 70 -3.51 3.29 -12.47
CA ILE A 70 -3.32 2.76 -13.81
C ILE A 70 -1.84 2.93 -14.14
N THR A 71 -1.28 1.95 -14.81
CA THR A 71 0.00 2.11 -15.49
C THR A 71 -0.11 1.55 -16.90
N THR A 72 0.38 2.30 -17.88
CA THR A 72 0.60 1.81 -19.25
C THR A 72 2.04 1.34 -19.46
N THR A 73 2.89 1.51 -18.44
CA THR A 73 4.31 1.11 -18.39
C THR A 73 4.52 0.14 -17.23
N ASP A 74 5.77 -0.31 -17.02
CA ASP A 74 6.08 -1.27 -15.94
C ASP A 74 5.85 -0.75 -14.53
N ARG A 75 5.76 0.58 -14.35
CA ARG A 75 5.65 1.20 -13.02
C ARG A 75 4.90 2.54 -13.07
N SER A 76 3.93 2.72 -12.18
CA SER A 76 3.32 4.03 -11.89
C SER A 76 3.35 4.32 -10.40
N GLN A 77 3.30 5.62 -10.05
CA GLN A 77 3.31 6.07 -8.67
C GLN A 77 2.17 7.08 -8.43
N MET A 78 1.56 6.99 -7.25
CA MET A 78 0.57 7.94 -6.75
C MET A 78 0.94 8.34 -5.33
N ILE A 79 0.79 9.63 -5.01
CA ILE A 79 1.11 10.17 -3.68
C ILE A 79 -0.14 10.84 -3.11
N PHE A 80 -0.48 10.48 -1.88
CA PHE A 80 -1.51 11.14 -1.10
C PHE A 80 -0.87 11.99 -0.02
N HIS A 81 -1.09 13.29 -0.10
CA HIS A 81 -0.66 14.23 0.93
C HIS A 81 -1.74 14.41 1.99
N ARG A 82 -1.31 14.42 3.25
CA ARG A 82 -2.12 14.61 4.47
C ARG A 82 -3.35 13.72 4.54
N ARG A 83 -3.21 12.45 4.16
CA ARG A 83 -4.31 11.48 4.18
C ARG A 83 -4.31 10.69 5.49
N PRO A 84 -5.21 10.98 6.45
CA PRO A 84 -5.32 10.19 7.67
C PRO A 84 -6.04 8.87 7.36
N ALA A 85 -5.30 7.89 6.85
CA ALA A 85 -5.78 6.53 6.65
C ALA A 85 -4.97 5.58 7.54
N THR A 86 -5.64 4.69 8.28
CA THR A 86 -4.96 3.65 9.07
C THR A 86 -4.96 2.30 8.37
N ARG A 87 -5.77 2.16 7.30
CA ARG A 87 -5.94 0.93 6.53
C ARG A 87 -6.15 1.24 5.05
N MET A 88 -5.76 0.30 4.19
CA MET A 88 -6.02 0.35 2.75
C MET A 88 -6.42 -1.00 2.19
N TRP A 89 -7.33 -0.96 1.22
CA TRP A 89 -7.78 -2.11 0.46
C TRP A 89 -7.47 -1.90 -1.01
N PHE A 90 -7.14 -3.00 -1.69
CA PHE A 90 -6.90 -3.05 -3.11
C PHE A 90 -7.77 -4.12 -3.75
N ARG A 91 -8.27 -3.81 -4.94
CA ARG A 91 -8.87 -4.77 -5.85
C ARG A 91 -8.35 -4.48 -7.26
N VAL A 92 -8.33 -5.49 -8.11
CA VAL A 92 -7.98 -5.33 -9.54
C VAL A 92 -9.23 -5.27 -10.38
N ALA A 93 -9.16 -4.60 -11.54
CA ALA A 93 -10.19 -4.76 -12.57
C ALA A 93 -10.22 -6.21 -13.09
N SER A 94 -9.04 -6.76 -13.35
CA SER A 94 -8.80 -8.13 -13.82
C SER A 94 -7.33 -8.50 -13.59
N GLY A 95 -7.01 -9.80 -13.63
CA GLY A 95 -5.62 -10.27 -13.53
C GLY A 95 -5.10 -10.26 -12.09
N SER A 96 -3.83 -9.88 -11.93
CA SER A 96 -3.14 -9.86 -10.64
C SER A 96 -2.35 -8.56 -10.48
N GLY A 97 -2.45 -7.92 -9.33
CA GLY A 97 -1.78 -6.67 -9.01
C GLY A 97 -0.65 -6.87 -8.02
N THR A 98 0.37 -6.03 -8.14
CA THR A 98 1.39 -5.83 -7.11
C THR A 98 1.53 -4.35 -6.82
N VAL A 99 1.32 -3.97 -5.56
CA VAL A 99 1.46 -2.58 -5.10
C VAL A 99 2.45 -2.53 -3.95
N THR A 100 3.45 -1.68 -4.07
CA THR A 100 4.30 -1.29 -2.94
C THR A 100 3.70 -0.05 -2.29
N VAL A 101 3.55 -0.08 -0.97
CA VAL A 101 2.98 0.98 -0.15
C VAL A 101 4.04 1.50 0.80
N GLU A 102 4.26 2.80 0.75
CA GLU A 102 5.12 3.54 1.67
C GLU A 102 4.28 4.59 2.39
N ALA A 103 4.49 4.76 3.69
CA ALA A 103 3.83 5.82 4.44
C ALA A 103 4.79 6.45 5.46
N TRP A 104 4.63 7.75 5.69
CA TRP A 104 5.43 8.54 6.62
C TRP A 104 4.50 9.32 7.54
N ALA A 105 4.74 9.27 8.85
CA ALA A 105 4.09 10.09 9.86
C ALA A 105 5.02 11.24 10.29
N SER A 106 4.44 12.33 10.78
CA SER A 106 5.21 13.37 11.48
C SER A 106 5.45 12.95 12.93
N GLN A 107 6.56 13.44 13.51
CA GLN A 107 6.81 13.39 14.95
C GLN A 107 5.74 14.14 15.74
#